data_AF-A0A8T0VVL3-F1
#
_entry.id   AF-A0A8T0VVL3-F1
#
_cell.length_a   1.000
_cell.length_b   1.000
_cell.length_c   1.000
_cell.angle_alpha   90.00
_cell.angle_beta   90.00
_cell.angle_gamma   90.00
#
_symmetry.space_group_name_H-M   'P 1'
#
loop_
_entity.id
_entity.type
_entity.pdbx_description
1 polymer ?
#
loop_
_entity_poly.entity_id
_entity_poly.type
_entity_poly.pdbx_seq_one_letter_code
_entity_poly.pdbx_strand_id
1 'polypeptide(L)'
;MVQFLQSSVGIIHKSHAESIASFVKDNVVRELKEESEVPVMQPAKDRRITFCVEGNISVGKSTFLQKIANETVELRDLVEIVPEPVSKWQDVGPNHFNILGAFYAEPQRYAYTFQNYVFVTRLMQEKESCGGMKPLRLVERSIFSDRMVFVRAVHEANWLNGMELSIYDSWFDPVLSSLPGLIPDGFIYLRATPDTCHKRMMLRSRSEEGSVTLQYLQDLHEKHECWLLPSQHGDHRLLSASQLPYSMDHSLHPDIKDRVFYLEGSRVHSSIQKVPALVLDCEPNIDFSWDIEAKRKYALQVAKFFGFVKKLKEVSPSQNIDAKAKNPQILLPHSGGVFLHDGSHFSESGLKPLTL
;
A
#
# COMPACT_ATOMS: atom_id res chain seq x y z
N MET A 1 23.14 18.85 -20.33
CA MET A 1 22.49 18.25 -19.13
C MET A 1 23.40 17.25 -18.43
N VAL A 2 23.84 16.16 -19.08
CA VAL A 2 24.78 15.19 -18.48
C VAL A 2 26.06 15.88 -17.95
N GLN A 3 26.71 16.72 -18.75
CA GLN A 3 27.89 17.49 -18.32
C GLN A 3 27.60 18.39 -17.11
N PHE A 4 26.44 19.06 -17.07
CA PHE A 4 26.02 19.88 -15.93
C PHE A 4 25.81 19.04 -14.66
N LEU A 5 25.21 17.85 -14.78
CA LEU A 5 25.03 16.92 -13.67
C LEU A 5 26.38 16.43 -13.12
N GLN A 6 27.39 16.25 -13.99
CA GLN A 6 28.73 15.87 -13.55
C GLN A 6 29.51 17.04 -12.95
N SER A 7 29.47 18.23 -13.56
CA SER A 7 30.30 19.38 -13.17
C SER A 7 29.73 20.19 -12.01
N SER A 8 28.42 20.33 -11.95
CA SER A 8 27.76 21.30 -11.06
C SER A 8 26.95 20.61 -9.95
N VAL A 9 26.48 19.39 -10.19
CA VAL A 9 25.74 18.58 -9.20
C VAL A 9 26.63 17.50 -8.58
N GLY A 10 27.79 17.19 -9.18
CA GLY A 10 28.77 16.26 -8.63
C GLY A 10 28.46 14.78 -8.88
N ILE A 11 27.66 14.45 -9.89
CA ILE A 11 27.38 13.05 -10.24
C ILE A 11 28.62 12.42 -10.90
N ILE A 12 29.34 11.60 -10.13
CA ILE A 12 30.65 11.05 -10.50
C ILE A 12 30.54 10.06 -11.69
N HIS A 13 29.55 9.17 -11.65
CA HIS A 13 29.38 8.15 -12.69
C HIS A 13 28.57 8.66 -13.88
N LYS A 14 29.19 8.66 -15.06
CA LYS A 14 28.59 9.13 -16.32
C LYS A 14 27.27 8.41 -16.65
N SER A 15 27.17 7.11 -16.39
CA SER A 15 25.96 6.31 -16.61
C SER A 15 24.76 6.76 -15.76
N HIS A 16 25.01 7.23 -14.53
CA HIS A 16 23.96 7.79 -13.68
C HIS A 16 23.53 9.17 -14.16
N ALA A 17 24.48 10.02 -14.56
CA ALA A 17 24.17 11.32 -15.14
C ALA A 17 23.39 11.19 -16.46
N GLU A 18 23.69 10.18 -17.28
CA GLU A 18 22.96 9.84 -18.50
C GLU A 18 21.54 9.35 -18.22
N SER A 19 21.36 8.49 -17.22
CA SER A 19 20.04 7.97 -16.84
C SER A 19 19.12 9.08 -16.32
N ILE A 20 19.66 9.95 -15.47
CA ILE A 20 18.93 11.11 -14.93
C ILE A 20 18.61 12.10 -16.06
N ALA A 21 19.57 12.36 -16.95
CA ALA A 21 19.32 13.24 -18.08
C ALA A 21 18.26 12.69 -19.04
N SER A 22 18.24 11.36 -19.27
CA SER A 22 17.18 10.72 -20.07
C SER A 22 15.83 10.86 -19.40
N PHE A 23 15.72 10.55 -18.12
CA PHE A 23 14.47 10.64 -17.36
C PHE A 23 13.90 12.07 -17.33
N VAL A 24 14.75 13.07 -17.14
CA VAL A 24 14.34 14.48 -17.17
C VAL A 24 13.88 14.87 -18.57
N LYS A 25 14.62 14.46 -19.61
CA LYS A 25 14.25 14.73 -21.01
C LYS A 25 12.90 14.10 -21.35
N ASP A 26 12.67 12.85 -20.96
CA ASP A 26 11.44 12.12 -21.25
C ASP A 26 10.22 12.74 -20.54
N ASN A 27 10.40 13.23 -19.31
CA ASN A 27 9.32 13.94 -18.60
C ASN A 27 9.03 15.32 -19.19
N VAL A 28 10.05 16.10 -19.52
CA VAL A 28 9.84 17.43 -20.15
C VAL A 28 9.21 17.29 -21.54
N VAL A 29 9.63 16.29 -22.33
CA VAL A 29 9.00 16.01 -23.64
C VAL A 29 7.54 15.57 -23.47
N ARG A 30 7.20 14.86 -22.39
CA ARG A 30 5.84 14.46 -22.09
C ARG A 30 4.97 15.66 -21.70
N GLU A 31 5.47 16.55 -20.85
CA GLU A 31 4.77 17.79 -20.47
C GLU A 31 4.54 18.72 -21.67
N LEU A 32 5.55 18.88 -22.55
CA LEU A 32 5.43 19.70 -23.77
C LEU A 32 4.47 19.11 -24.81
N LYS A 33 4.27 17.78 -24.83
CA LYS A 33 3.26 17.12 -25.66
C LYS A 33 1.85 17.31 -25.10
N GLU A 34 1.71 17.32 -23.77
CA GLU A 34 0.43 17.59 -23.11
C GLU A 34 -0.02 19.06 -23.28
N GLU A 35 0.89 20.02 -23.47
CA GLU A 35 0.58 21.44 -23.71
C GLU A 35 0.26 21.80 -25.17
N SER A 36 0.68 20.98 -26.15
CA SER A 36 0.56 21.31 -27.59
C SER A 36 -0.61 20.63 -28.30
N GLU A 37 -1.28 19.67 -27.67
CA GLU A 37 -2.46 19.02 -28.23
C GLU A 37 -3.75 19.69 -27.70
N VAL A 38 -4.48 20.35 -28.61
CA VAL A 38 -5.90 20.71 -28.40
C VAL A 38 -6.64 19.42 -27.99
N PRO A 39 -7.52 19.42 -26.97
CA PRO A 39 -8.10 18.19 -26.44
C PRO A 39 -9.07 17.60 -27.47
N VAL A 40 -8.54 16.81 -28.39
CA VAL A 40 -9.30 15.75 -29.05
C VAL A 40 -9.72 14.84 -27.90
N MET A 41 -11.03 14.78 -27.65
CA MET A 41 -11.64 13.96 -26.62
C MET A 41 -11.32 12.49 -26.91
N GLN A 42 -10.14 12.04 -26.49
CA GLN A 42 -9.78 10.64 -26.51
C GLN A 42 -10.76 9.94 -25.56
N PRO A 43 -11.38 8.82 -25.97
CA PRO A 43 -12.27 8.08 -25.07
C PRO A 43 -11.51 7.80 -23.78
N ALA A 44 -12.12 8.15 -22.64
CA ALA A 44 -11.53 7.96 -21.31
C ALA A 44 -10.97 6.54 -21.23
N LYS A 45 -9.65 6.42 -21.18
CA LYS A 45 -8.97 5.13 -21.05
C LYS A 45 -9.51 4.52 -19.76
N ASP A 46 -10.28 3.43 -19.86
CA ASP A 46 -10.99 2.81 -18.73
C ASP A 46 -9.95 2.50 -17.64
N ARG A 47 -9.88 3.32 -16.58
CA ARG A 47 -8.83 3.22 -15.56
C ARG A 47 -9.08 1.93 -14.81
N ARG A 48 -8.19 0.97 -15.03
CA ARG A 48 -8.13 -0.31 -14.34
C ARG A 48 -8.36 -0.14 -12.83
N ILE A 49 -9.23 -0.96 -12.26
CA ILE A 49 -9.54 -0.94 -10.83
C ILE A 49 -8.61 -1.88 -10.09
N THR A 50 -8.01 -1.41 -9.00
CA THR A 50 -7.14 -2.19 -8.13
C THR A 50 -7.80 -2.38 -6.78
N PHE A 51 -7.98 -3.64 -6.35
CA PHE A 51 -8.33 -3.97 -4.97
C PHE A 51 -7.18 -4.68 -4.26
N CYS A 52 -6.95 -4.31 -3.00
CA CYS A 52 -6.02 -5.02 -2.14
C CYS A 52 -6.78 -5.97 -1.20
N VAL A 53 -6.40 -7.24 -1.19
CA VAL A 53 -6.95 -8.26 -0.31
C VAL A 53 -6.14 -8.29 0.97
N GLU A 54 -6.78 -7.91 2.07
CA GLU A 54 -6.20 -7.73 3.39
C GLU A 54 -6.67 -8.79 4.37
N GLY A 55 -5.91 -8.95 5.46
CA GLY A 55 -6.26 -9.84 6.55
C GLY A 55 -5.06 -10.46 7.23
N ASN A 56 -5.33 -11.11 8.37
CA ASN A 56 -4.30 -11.66 9.24
C ASN A 56 -3.44 -12.74 8.56
N ILE A 57 -2.30 -13.08 9.16
CA ILE A 57 -1.47 -14.21 8.74
C ILE A 57 -2.34 -15.48 8.76
N SER A 58 -2.21 -16.34 7.74
CA SER A 58 -2.94 -17.61 7.64
C SER A 58 -4.48 -17.51 7.61
N VAL A 59 -5.05 -16.33 7.36
CA VAL A 59 -6.52 -16.19 7.16
C VAL A 59 -7.02 -16.91 5.90
N GLY A 60 -6.14 -17.13 4.92
CA GLY A 60 -6.47 -17.80 3.65
C GLY A 60 -6.46 -16.90 2.41
N LYS A 61 -5.77 -15.76 2.43
CA LYS A 61 -5.69 -14.80 1.29
C LYS A 61 -5.25 -15.45 -0.02
N SER A 62 -4.12 -16.15 -0.04
CA SER A 62 -3.60 -16.76 -1.26
C SER A 62 -4.56 -17.82 -1.80
N THR A 63 -5.18 -18.61 -0.92
CA THR A 63 -6.22 -19.59 -1.29
C THR A 63 -7.46 -18.89 -1.83
N PHE A 64 -7.95 -17.84 -1.17
CA PHE A 64 -9.07 -17.02 -1.62
C PHE A 64 -8.81 -16.48 -3.03
N LEU A 65 -7.67 -15.85 -3.26
CA LEU A 65 -7.29 -15.30 -4.56
C LEU A 65 -7.25 -16.40 -5.63
N GLN A 66 -6.53 -17.50 -5.39
CA GLN A 66 -6.41 -18.58 -6.36
C GLN A 66 -7.76 -19.25 -6.68
N LYS A 67 -8.60 -19.46 -5.67
CA LYS A 67 -9.86 -20.21 -5.81
C LYS A 67 -10.98 -19.33 -6.37
N ILE A 68 -11.20 -18.15 -5.80
CA ILE A 68 -12.31 -17.29 -6.21
C ILE A 68 -12.02 -16.65 -7.56
N ALA A 69 -10.82 -16.10 -7.79
CA ALA A 69 -10.57 -15.41 -9.05
C ALA A 69 -10.32 -16.35 -10.23
N ASN A 70 -9.95 -17.62 -10.05
CA ASN A 70 -9.76 -18.55 -11.18
C ASN A 70 -10.90 -19.55 -11.40
N GLU A 71 -11.60 -19.99 -10.34
CA GLU A 71 -12.59 -21.06 -10.43
C GLU A 71 -14.04 -20.57 -10.59
N THR A 72 -14.28 -19.25 -10.53
CA THR A 72 -15.63 -18.69 -10.65
C THR A 72 -15.82 -17.92 -11.95
N VAL A 73 -16.98 -18.14 -12.59
CA VAL A 73 -17.30 -17.56 -13.91
C VAL A 73 -17.38 -16.05 -13.82
N GLU A 74 -17.78 -15.52 -12.66
CA GLU A 74 -17.96 -14.11 -12.38
C GLU A 74 -16.66 -13.31 -12.44
N LEU A 75 -15.50 -13.93 -12.17
CA LEU A 75 -14.22 -13.21 -12.02
C LEU A 75 -13.11 -13.69 -12.95
N ARG A 76 -13.17 -14.94 -13.45
CA ARG A 76 -12.08 -15.59 -14.21
C ARG A 76 -11.50 -14.74 -15.35
N ASP A 77 -12.37 -14.13 -16.14
CA ASP A 77 -11.95 -13.34 -17.30
C ASP A 77 -11.73 -11.85 -16.98
N LEU A 78 -12.14 -11.41 -15.78
CA LEU A 78 -12.07 -10.00 -15.35
C LEU A 78 -10.85 -9.69 -14.48
N VAL A 79 -10.29 -10.68 -13.78
CA VAL A 79 -9.31 -10.48 -12.71
C VAL A 79 -7.90 -10.91 -13.09
N GLU A 80 -6.93 -10.03 -12.86
CA GLU A 80 -5.53 -10.41 -12.68
C GLU A 80 -5.19 -10.48 -11.19
N ILE A 81 -4.46 -11.51 -10.80
CA ILE A 81 -4.03 -11.71 -9.41
C ILE A 81 -2.55 -11.34 -9.32
N VAL A 82 -2.21 -10.52 -8.32
CA VAL A 82 -0.84 -10.20 -7.94
C VAL A 82 -0.60 -10.76 -6.54
N PRO A 83 0.00 -11.95 -6.41
CA PRO A 83 0.20 -12.61 -5.12
C PRO A 83 1.30 -11.92 -4.30
N GLU A 84 1.35 -12.24 -3.00
CA GLU A 84 2.41 -11.71 -2.12
C GLU A 84 3.77 -12.29 -2.54
N PRO A 85 4.85 -11.49 -2.65
CA PRO A 85 6.13 -11.93 -3.22
C PRO A 85 6.98 -12.69 -2.20
N VAL A 86 6.39 -13.62 -1.45
CA VAL A 86 7.06 -14.28 -0.33
C VAL A 86 8.29 -15.07 -0.77
N SER A 87 8.30 -15.61 -1.99
CA SER A 87 9.48 -16.27 -2.55
C SER A 87 10.69 -15.33 -2.64
N LYS A 88 10.47 -14.04 -2.98
CA LYS A 88 11.55 -13.02 -2.99
C LYS A 88 12.10 -12.80 -1.58
N TRP A 89 11.30 -13.00 -0.53
CA TRP A 89 11.72 -12.82 0.87
C TRP A 89 12.41 -14.06 1.46
N GLN A 90 12.18 -15.22 0.87
CA GLN A 90 12.84 -16.47 1.26
C GLN A 90 14.18 -16.65 0.55
N ASP A 91 14.41 -15.92 -0.54
CA ASP A 91 15.59 -16.05 -1.39
C ASP A 91 16.11 -14.66 -1.82
N VAL A 92 16.99 -14.07 -0.98
CA VAL A 92 17.56 -12.74 -1.20
C VAL A 92 19.05 -12.82 -1.57
N GLY A 93 19.37 -12.22 -2.71
CA GLY A 93 20.75 -12.02 -3.16
C GLY A 93 21.46 -13.32 -3.59
N PRO A 94 22.75 -13.23 -3.95
CA PRO A 94 23.49 -14.38 -4.49
C PRO A 94 23.71 -15.50 -3.46
N ASN A 95 23.57 -15.21 -2.18
CA ASN A 95 23.75 -16.17 -1.09
C ASN A 95 22.45 -16.87 -0.67
N HIS A 96 21.35 -16.63 -1.38
CA HIS A 96 20.04 -17.21 -1.11
C HIS A 96 19.56 -17.03 0.35
N PHE A 97 19.69 -15.80 0.87
CA PHE A 97 19.39 -15.53 2.26
C PHE A 97 17.87 -15.43 2.52
N ASN A 98 17.37 -16.20 3.48
CA ASN A 98 15.96 -16.17 3.88
C ASN A 98 15.73 -15.08 4.95
N ILE A 99 15.40 -13.87 4.50
CA ILE A 99 15.14 -12.74 5.41
C ILE A 99 13.84 -12.90 6.21
N LEU A 100 12.84 -13.62 5.66
CA LEU A 100 11.61 -13.94 6.39
C LEU A 100 11.90 -14.82 7.60
N GLY A 101 12.72 -15.86 7.43
CA GLY A 101 13.18 -16.72 8.51
C GLY A 101 14.04 -15.96 9.52
N ALA A 102 14.95 -15.12 9.04
CA ALA A 102 15.79 -14.28 9.91
C ALA A 102 14.96 -13.31 10.77
N PHE A 103 13.90 -12.73 10.20
CA PHE A 103 12.95 -11.89 10.94
C PHE A 103 12.28 -12.65 12.08
N TYR A 104 11.77 -13.85 11.84
CA TYR A 104 11.11 -14.64 12.90
C TYR A 104 12.07 -15.25 13.92
N ALA A 105 13.36 -15.42 13.56
CA ALA A 105 14.40 -15.91 14.46
C ALA A 105 14.98 -14.81 15.36
N GLU A 106 15.24 -13.61 14.81
CA GLU A 106 15.80 -12.48 15.55
C GLU A 106 15.09 -11.16 15.17
N PRO A 107 13.84 -10.95 15.63
CA PRO A 107 13.03 -9.82 15.20
C PRO A 107 13.67 -8.46 15.48
N GLN A 108 14.35 -8.29 16.62
CA GLN A 108 15.00 -7.03 17.00
C GLN A 108 16.08 -6.59 16.01
N ARG A 109 16.76 -7.54 15.34
CA ARG A 109 17.80 -7.23 14.36
C ARG A 109 17.21 -7.03 12.97
N TYR A 110 16.21 -7.83 12.61
CA TYR A 110 15.75 -7.94 11.22
C TYR A 110 14.43 -7.24 10.94
N ALA A 111 13.68 -6.77 11.94
CA ALA A 111 12.39 -6.10 11.75
C ALA A 111 12.50 -4.94 10.77
N TYR A 112 13.38 -3.97 11.05
CA TYR A 112 13.54 -2.81 10.17
C TYR A 112 13.95 -3.23 8.75
N THR A 113 14.93 -4.11 8.59
CA THR A 113 15.40 -4.58 7.27
C THR A 113 14.29 -5.31 6.51
N PHE A 114 13.54 -6.18 7.18
CA PHE A 114 12.46 -6.95 6.59
C PHE A 114 11.30 -6.05 6.15
N GLN A 115 10.83 -5.14 7.01
CA GLN A 115 9.74 -4.22 6.66
C GLN A 115 10.10 -3.31 5.46
N ASN A 116 11.35 -2.83 5.38
CA ASN A 116 11.82 -2.06 4.21
C ASN A 116 11.85 -2.92 2.95
N TYR A 117 12.33 -4.16 3.03
CA TYR A 117 12.40 -5.04 1.87
C TYR A 117 11.01 -5.45 1.38
N VAL A 118 10.06 -5.72 2.28
CA VAL A 118 8.65 -5.95 1.95
C VAL A 118 8.12 -4.77 1.14
N PHE A 119 8.28 -3.53 1.63
CA PHE A 119 7.83 -2.33 0.92
C PHE A 119 8.45 -2.22 -0.49
N VAL A 120 9.77 -2.39 -0.62
CA VAL A 120 10.47 -2.33 -1.91
C VAL A 120 9.94 -3.39 -2.88
N THR A 121 9.73 -4.63 -2.42
CA THR A 121 9.19 -5.68 -3.29
C THR A 121 7.77 -5.38 -3.76
N ARG A 122 6.92 -4.74 -2.93
CA ARG A 122 5.58 -4.29 -3.34
C ARG A 122 5.63 -3.16 -4.36
N LEU A 123 6.56 -2.23 -4.19
CA LEU A 123 6.80 -1.16 -5.17
C LEU A 123 7.19 -1.74 -6.54
N MET A 124 8.06 -2.74 -6.57
CA MET A 124 8.43 -3.44 -7.81
C MET A 124 7.22 -4.16 -8.43
N GLN A 125 6.42 -4.85 -7.61
CA GLN A 125 5.20 -5.52 -8.08
C GLN A 125 4.18 -4.55 -8.66
N GLU A 126 4.02 -3.35 -8.08
CA GLU A 126 3.17 -2.31 -8.64
C GLU A 126 3.62 -1.93 -10.04
N LYS A 127 4.92 -1.66 -10.21
CA LYS A 127 5.50 -1.31 -11.51
C LYS A 127 5.38 -2.44 -12.54
N GLU A 128 5.52 -3.70 -12.11
CA GLU A 128 5.43 -4.87 -12.98
C GLU A 128 3.99 -5.16 -13.44
N SER A 129 3.00 -4.93 -12.58
CA SER A 129 1.60 -5.33 -12.83
C SER A 129 0.67 -4.18 -13.25
N CYS A 130 1.10 -2.92 -13.19
CA CYS A 130 0.27 -1.78 -13.57
C CYS A 130 -0.17 -1.80 -15.06
N GLY A 131 0.61 -2.44 -15.94
CA GLY A 131 0.35 -2.52 -17.38
C GLY A 131 -0.58 -3.65 -17.83
N GLY A 132 -1.17 -4.42 -16.90
CA GLY A 132 -2.03 -5.56 -17.25
C GLY A 132 -3.34 -5.15 -17.94
N MET A 133 -3.89 -6.07 -18.76
CA MET A 133 -5.03 -5.78 -19.64
C MET A 133 -6.40 -6.05 -19.01
N LYS A 134 -6.45 -6.81 -17.91
CA LYS A 134 -7.70 -7.18 -17.26
C LYS A 134 -8.27 -6.00 -16.45
N PRO A 135 -9.60 -5.76 -16.47
CA PRO A 135 -10.19 -4.56 -15.87
C PRO A 135 -10.08 -4.49 -14.35
N LEU A 136 -9.95 -5.64 -13.68
CA LEU A 136 -9.75 -5.75 -12.23
C LEU A 136 -8.37 -6.34 -11.93
N ARG A 137 -7.66 -5.72 -10.99
CA ARG A 137 -6.42 -6.19 -10.38
C ARG A 137 -6.68 -6.49 -8.91
N LEU A 138 -6.43 -7.71 -8.48
CA LEU A 138 -6.46 -8.11 -7.07
C LEU A 138 -5.04 -8.32 -6.56
N VAL A 139 -4.62 -7.52 -5.60
CA VAL A 139 -3.27 -7.56 -5.02
C VAL A 139 -3.34 -8.16 -3.63
N GLU A 140 -2.48 -9.14 -3.32
CA GLU A 140 -2.39 -9.72 -1.99
C GLU A 140 -1.62 -8.78 -1.06
N ARG A 141 -2.35 -8.17 -0.12
CA ARG A 141 -1.93 -7.07 0.75
C ARG A 141 -1.51 -5.79 0.01
N SER A 142 -1.37 -4.72 0.78
CA SER A 142 -0.93 -3.40 0.32
C SER A 142 0.22 -2.86 1.17
N ILE A 143 0.90 -1.84 0.65
CA ILE A 143 1.84 -1.02 1.43
C ILE A 143 1.19 -0.40 2.68
N PHE A 144 -0.14 -0.23 2.68
CA PHE A 144 -0.87 0.28 3.83
C PHE A 144 -0.93 -0.76 4.93
N SER A 145 -1.12 -2.04 4.61
CA SER A 145 -1.04 -3.11 5.60
C SER A 145 0.37 -3.23 6.19
N ASP A 146 1.42 -3.06 5.37
CA ASP A 146 2.80 -3.05 5.85
C ASP A 146 2.97 -1.94 6.90
N ARG A 147 2.55 -0.70 6.59
CA ARG A 147 2.72 0.43 7.51
C ARG A 147 1.76 0.44 8.71
N MET A 148 0.47 0.20 8.47
CA MET A 148 -0.60 0.37 9.46
C MET A 148 -0.80 -0.85 10.35
N VAL A 149 -0.36 -2.02 9.91
CA VAL A 149 -0.44 -3.25 10.70
C VAL A 149 0.96 -3.69 11.11
N PHE A 150 1.81 -4.08 10.17
CA PHE A 150 3.05 -4.79 10.51
C PHE A 150 4.11 -3.89 11.15
N VAL A 151 4.43 -2.75 10.55
CA VAL A 151 5.38 -1.76 11.10
C VAL A 151 4.93 -1.28 12.48
N ARG A 152 3.63 -1.02 12.66
CA ARG A 152 3.07 -0.67 13.96
C ARG A 152 3.20 -1.80 14.98
N ALA A 153 2.92 -3.05 14.59
CA ALA A 153 3.05 -4.20 15.47
C ALA A 153 4.49 -4.41 15.93
N VAL A 154 5.47 -4.36 15.02
CA VAL A 154 6.87 -4.55 15.39
C VAL A 154 7.43 -3.38 16.20
N HIS A 155 6.92 -2.16 16.00
CA HIS A 155 7.28 -1.01 16.83
C HIS A 155 6.69 -1.13 18.24
N GLU A 156 5.40 -1.46 18.37
CA GLU A 156 4.74 -1.67 19.67
C GLU A 156 5.34 -2.86 20.44
N ALA A 157 5.85 -3.87 19.73
CA ALA A 157 6.60 -5.00 20.29
C ALA A 157 8.06 -4.66 20.66
N ASN A 158 8.52 -3.42 20.47
CA ASN A 158 9.90 -2.96 20.68
C ASN A 158 10.96 -3.71 19.84
N TRP A 159 10.60 -4.21 18.65
CA TRP A 159 11.53 -4.80 17.69
C TRP A 159 12.05 -3.77 16.68
N LEU A 160 11.34 -2.65 16.55
CA LEU A 160 11.69 -1.52 15.70
C LEU A 160 11.64 -0.27 16.59
N ASN A 161 12.75 0.45 16.71
CA ASN A 161 12.85 1.58 17.63
C ASN A 161 12.29 2.88 17.02
N GLY A 162 12.10 3.92 17.84
CA GLY A 162 11.51 5.19 17.39
C GLY A 162 12.31 5.91 16.28
N MET A 163 13.63 5.77 16.25
CA MET A 163 14.46 6.32 15.17
C MET A 163 14.23 5.56 13.87
N GLU A 164 14.22 4.23 13.90
CA GLU A 164 13.90 3.40 12.73
C GLU A 164 12.49 3.67 12.19
N LEU A 165 11.52 3.88 13.09
CA LEU A 165 10.16 4.26 12.70
C LEU A 165 10.13 5.63 12.01
N SER A 166 10.84 6.60 12.58
CA SER A 166 10.95 7.95 12.00
C SER A 166 11.60 7.90 10.61
N ILE A 167 12.60 7.05 10.42
CA ILE A 167 13.22 6.85 9.11
C ILE A 167 12.21 6.21 8.15
N TYR A 168 11.52 5.14 8.55
CA TYR A 168 10.48 4.50 7.73
C TYR A 168 9.43 5.53 7.26
N ASP A 169 8.94 6.35 8.18
CA ASP A 169 7.93 7.38 7.89
C ASP A 169 8.45 8.49 6.98
N SER A 170 9.74 8.86 7.11
CA SER A 170 10.33 9.95 6.34
C SER A 170 10.29 9.75 4.82
N TRP A 171 10.25 8.50 4.35
CA TRP A 171 10.16 8.19 2.92
C TRP A 171 8.82 7.57 2.51
N PHE A 172 8.01 7.03 3.43
CA PHE A 172 6.73 6.42 3.11
C PHE A 172 5.77 7.43 2.44
N ASP A 173 5.55 8.60 3.05
CA ASP A 173 4.62 9.62 2.52
C ASP A 173 5.11 10.24 1.20
N PRO A 174 6.40 10.60 1.04
CA PRO A 174 6.92 11.09 -0.25
C PRO A 174 6.81 10.08 -1.38
N VAL A 175 7.11 8.79 -1.13
CA VAL A 175 7.01 7.74 -2.15
C VAL A 175 5.56 7.55 -2.57
N LEU A 176 4.64 7.51 -1.60
CA LEU A 176 3.21 7.37 -1.87
C LEU A 176 2.65 8.55 -2.68
N SER A 177 3.10 9.77 -2.36
CA SER A 177 2.72 10.97 -3.10
C SER A 177 3.25 10.97 -4.54
N SER A 178 4.42 10.38 -4.76
CA SER A 178 5.05 10.27 -6.08
C SER A 178 4.46 9.14 -6.94
N LEU A 179 3.79 8.16 -6.32
CA LEU A 179 3.31 6.94 -6.97
C LEU A 179 1.85 6.65 -6.60
N PRO A 180 0.89 7.38 -7.19
CA PRO A 180 -0.53 7.23 -6.87
C PRO A 180 -1.10 5.85 -7.24
N GLY A 181 -0.43 5.08 -8.10
CA GLY A 181 -0.81 3.70 -8.42
C GLY A 181 -0.78 2.74 -7.21
N LEU A 182 -0.01 3.08 -6.18
CA LEU A 182 0.03 2.32 -4.92
C LEU A 182 -1.24 2.47 -4.07
N ILE A 183 -2.07 3.48 -4.37
CA ILE A 183 -3.34 3.71 -3.67
C ILE A 183 -4.42 2.85 -4.33
N PRO A 184 -4.94 1.82 -3.64
CA PRO A 184 -5.98 0.99 -4.21
C PRO A 184 -7.31 1.74 -4.28
N ASP A 185 -8.18 1.26 -5.15
CA ASP A 185 -9.53 1.80 -5.32
C ASP A 185 -10.53 1.20 -4.34
N GLY A 186 -10.13 0.14 -3.65
CA GLY A 186 -10.90 -0.52 -2.61
C GLY A 186 -10.09 -1.59 -1.89
N PHE A 187 -10.54 -1.98 -0.71
CA PHE A 187 -9.98 -3.08 0.06
C PHE A 187 -10.96 -4.24 0.15
N ILE A 188 -10.46 -5.46 0.23
CA ILE A 188 -11.24 -6.66 0.57
C ILE A 188 -10.63 -7.23 1.84
N TYR A 189 -11.32 -7.09 2.97
CA TYR A 189 -10.86 -7.60 4.26
C TYR A 189 -11.39 -9.00 4.48
N LEU A 190 -10.52 -10.00 4.43
CA LEU A 190 -10.81 -11.35 4.89
C LEU A 190 -10.67 -11.40 6.41
N ARG A 191 -11.80 -11.48 7.11
CA ARG A 191 -11.87 -11.41 8.55
C ARG A 191 -12.01 -12.81 9.15
N ALA A 192 -11.13 -13.19 10.06
CA ALA A 192 -11.29 -14.39 10.87
C ALA A 192 -10.67 -14.18 12.24
N THR A 193 -11.16 -14.91 13.24
CA THR A 193 -10.62 -14.94 14.60
C THR A 193 -9.13 -15.32 14.62
N PRO A 194 -8.34 -14.74 15.55
CA PRO A 194 -6.94 -15.13 15.76
C PRO A 194 -6.76 -16.64 15.97
N ASP A 195 -7.67 -17.28 16.70
CA ASP A 195 -7.68 -18.74 16.90
C ASP A 195 -7.81 -19.53 15.60
N THR A 196 -8.69 -19.09 14.70
CA THR A 196 -8.86 -19.71 13.38
C THR A 196 -7.60 -19.54 12.55
N CYS A 197 -7.02 -18.34 12.55
CA CYS A 197 -5.75 -18.05 11.86
C CYS A 197 -4.60 -18.91 12.41
N HIS A 198 -4.51 -19.04 13.73
CA HIS A 198 -3.50 -19.86 14.39
C HIS A 198 -3.65 -21.35 14.04
N LYS A 199 -4.87 -21.90 14.09
CA LYS A 199 -5.15 -23.28 13.66
C LYS A 199 -4.74 -23.51 12.21
N ARG A 200 -5.11 -22.60 11.29
CA ARG A 200 -4.72 -22.67 9.86
C ARG A 200 -3.21 -22.57 9.66
N MET A 201 -2.53 -21.73 10.44
CA MET A 201 -1.08 -21.59 10.42
C MET A 201 -0.37 -22.90 10.79
N MET A 202 -0.82 -23.55 11.88
CA MET A 202 -0.29 -24.84 12.30
C MET A 202 -0.50 -25.92 11.23
N LEU A 203 -1.67 -25.96 10.57
CA LEU A 203 -1.94 -26.88 9.46
C LEU A 203 -1.04 -26.62 8.24
N ARG A 204 -0.76 -25.35 7.92
CA ARG A 204 0.14 -24.98 6.82
C ARG A 204 1.59 -25.35 7.10
N SER A 205 2.00 -25.38 8.38
CA SER A 205 3.32 -25.88 8.84
C SER A 205 4.51 -25.27 8.10
N ARG A 206 4.48 -23.96 7.86
CA ARG A 206 5.63 -23.24 7.29
C ARG A 206 6.74 -23.14 8.32
N SER A 207 7.96 -23.55 7.97
CA SER A 207 9.08 -23.67 8.92
C SER A 207 9.44 -22.35 9.61
N GLU A 208 9.32 -21.22 8.90
CA GLU A 208 9.63 -19.90 9.47
C GLU A 208 8.57 -19.40 10.45
N GLU A 209 7.34 -19.89 10.39
CA GLU A 209 6.21 -19.40 11.20
C GLU A 209 6.09 -20.11 12.56
N GLY A 210 7.02 -21.01 12.89
CA GLY A 210 6.98 -21.78 14.14
C GLY A 210 7.12 -20.95 15.42
N SER A 211 7.69 -19.74 15.35
CA SER A 211 7.80 -18.81 16.49
C SER A 211 6.63 -17.83 16.60
N VAL A 212 5.68 -17.85 15.65
CA VAL A 212 4.52 -16.95 15.66
C VAL A 212 3.55 -17.36 16.76
N THR A 213 3.33 -16.48 17.73
CA THR A 213 2.42 -16.74 18.87
C THR A 213 0.99 -16.35 18.56
N LEU A 214 0.02 -16.95 19.27
CA LEU A 214 -1.38 -16.53 19.22
C LEU A 214 -1.53 -15.04 19.63
N GLN A 215 -0.77 -14.58 20.63
CA GLN A 215 -0.79 -13.18 21.06
C GLN A 215 -0.41 -12.24 19.90
N TYR A 216 0.64 -12.56 19.15
CA TYR A 216 1.02 -11.75 17.98
C TYR A 216 -0.11 -11.73 16.94
N LEU A 217 -0.79 -12.85 16.71
CA LEU A 217 -1.96 -12.87 15.81
C LEU A 217 -3.15 -12.05 16.35
N GLN A 218 -3.36 -12.00 17.66
CA GLN A 218 -4.37 -11.14 18.30
C GLN A 218 -4.01 -9.66 18.08
N ASP A 219 -2.75 -9.28 18.33
CA ASP A 219 -2.28 -7.90 18.14
C ASP A 219 -2.41 -7.44 16.68
N LEU A 220 -2.11 -8.33 15.72
CA LEU A 220 -2.31 -8.08 14.30
C LEU A 220 -3.80 -7.97 13.95
N HIS A 221 -4.65 -8.80 14.53
CA HIS A 221 -6.09 -8.76 14.29
C HIS A 221 -6.68 -7.42 14.74
N GLU A 222 -6.38 -6.97 15.95
CA GLU A 222 -6.85 -5.69 16.47
C GLU A 222 -6.44 -4.51 15.58
N LYS A 223 -5.22 -4.55 15.02
CA LYS A 223 -4.75 -3.53 14.07
C LYS A 223 -5.51 -3.56 12.74
N HIS A 224 -5.85 -4.73 12.22
CA HIS A 224 -6.72 -4.83 11.03
C HIS A 224 -8.13 -4.33 11.33
N GLU A 225 -8.72 -4.73 12.47
CA GLU A 225 -10.06 -4.26 12.89
C GLU A 225 -10.08 -2.73 13.04
N CYS A 226 -9.09 -2.15 13.73
CA CYS A 226 -9.00 -0.70 13.92
C CYS A 226 -8.81 0.09 12.61
N TRP A 227 -8.21 -0.54 11.59
CA TRP A 227 -7.93 0.10 10.31
C TRP A 227 -9.09 -0.05 9.32
N LEU A 228 -9.62 -1.27 9.17
CA LEU A 228 -10.54 -1.65 8.09
C LEU A 228 -12.01 -1.63 8.50
N LEU A 229 -12.31 -1.52 9.80
CA LEU A 229 -13.67 -1.37 10.30
C LEU A 229 -13.90 0.03 10.88
N PRO A 230 -15.15 0.53 10.84
CA PRO A 230 -15.52 1.74 11.55
C PRO A 230 -15.17 1.60 13.04
N SER A 231 -14.58 2.66 13.60
CA SER A 231 -14.24 2.69 15.03
C SER A 231 -15.51 2.58 15.87
N GLN A 232 -15.65 1.49 16.63
CA GLN A 232 -16.74 1.31 17.62
C GLN A 232 -16.48 2.07 18.93
N HIS A 233 -15.34 2.76 19.06
CA HIS A 233 -14.99 3.55 20.24
C HIS A 233 -15.54 4.97 20.11
N GLY A 234 -16.87 5.06 20.07
CA GLY A 234 -17.60 6.22 20.56
C GLY A 234 -17.97 5.94 22.01
N ASP A 235 -17.51 6.80 22.91
CA ASP A 235 -18.09 6.97 24.24
C ASP A 235 -19.63 6.86 24.16
N HIS A 236 -20.24 6.24 25.15
CA HIS A 236 -21.63 5.76 25.19
C HIS A 236 -22.70 6.88 25.14
N ARG A 237 -22.41 8.03 24.53
CA ARG A 237 -23.21 9.24 24.65
C ARG A 237 -23.48 10.06 23.40
N LEU A 238 -22.94 9.75 22.24
CA LEU A 238 -23.37 10.37 20.98
C LEU A 238 -23.21 9.36 19.83
N LEU A 239 -24.30 8.67 19.51
CA LEU A 239 -24.41 7.88 18.28
C LEU A 239 -24.34 8.83 17.08
N SER A 240 -23.12 9.08 16.61
CA SER A 240 -22.86 9.53 15.26
C SER A 240 -21.95 8.52 14.59
N ALA A 241 -22.45 7.30 14.42
CA ALA A 241 -22.06 6.54 13.25
C ALA A 241 -22.44 7.42 12.07
N SER A 242 -21.46 7.94 11.33
CA SER A 242 -21.71 8.57 10.03
C SER A 242 -22.28 7.47 9.13
N GLN A 243 -23.59 7.32 9.18
CA GLN A 243 -24.36 6.57 8.19
C GLN A 243 -23.99 7.15 6.82
N LEU A 244 -23.87 6.25 5.84
CA LEU A 244 -23.67 6.55 4.43
C LEU A 244 -24.42 7.85 4.06
N PRO A 245 -23.82 8.78 3.31
CA PRO A 245 -24.61 9.85 2.69
C PRO A 245 -25.79 9.19 1.98
N TYR A 246 -27.01 9.61 2.32
CA TYR A 246 -28.28 8.96 1.91
C TYR A 246 -28.38 8.72 0.39
N SER A 247 -27.62 9.47 -0.44
CA SER A 247 -27.55 9.28 -1.89
C SER A 247 -26.71 8.08 -2.36
N MET A 248 -25.73 7.63 -1.57
CA MET A 248 -24.81 6.52 -1.91
C MET A 248 -25.40 5.15 -1.53
N ASP A 249 -26.25 5.13 -0.49
CA ASP A 249 -26.84 3.91 0.10
C ASP A 249 -27.80 3.17 -0.85
N HIS A 250 -28.41 3.87 -1.81
CA HIS A 250 -29.32 3.27 -2.81
C HIS A 250 -28.59 2.54 -3.95
N SER A 251 -27.28 2.73 -4.11
CA SER A 251 -26.51 2.15 -5.22
C SER A 251 -25.89 0.79 -4.91
N LEU A 252 -25.82 0.42 -3.62
CA LEU A 252 -25.23 -0.82 -3.15
C LEU A 252 -26.22 -1.98 -3.30
N HIS A 253 -25.74 -3.11 -3.82
CA HIS A 253 -26.54 -4.32 -3.90
C HIS A 253 -26.83 -4.86 -2.48
N PRO A 254 -28.06 -5.33 -2.18
CA PRO A 254 -28.43 -5.88 -0.86
C PRO A 254 -27.39 -6.84 -0.25
N ASP A 255 -26.88 -7.80 -1.03
CA ASP A 255 -25.87 -8.78 -0.59
C ASP A 255 -24.53 -8.22 -0.08
N ILE A 256 -24.19 -6.96 -0.39
CA ILE A 256 -22.94 -6.32 0.05
C ILE A 256 -23.19 -5.08 0.90
N LYS A 257 -24.45 -4.63 1.05
CA LYS A 257 -24.80 -3.37 1.70
C LYS A 257 -24.25 -3.27 3.11
N ASP A 258 -24.44 -4.31 3.91
CA ASP A 258 -23.99 -4.35 5.31
C ASP A 258 -22.53 -4.81 5.47
N ARG A 259 -21.78 -4.92 4.36
CA ARG A 259 -20.41 -5.43 4.31
C ARG A 259 -19.41 -4.44 3.73
N VAL A 260 -19.89 -3.33 3.15
CA VAL A 260 -19.03 -2.30 2.56
C VAL A 260 -18.96 -1.12 3.53
N PHE A 261 -17.75 -0.78 3.94
CA PHE A 261 -17.46 0.36 4.82
C PHE A 261 -16.53 1.34 4.12
N TYR A 262 -16.55 2.59 4.54
CA TYR A 262 -15.59 3.60 4.09
C TYR A 262 -14.52 3.81 5.15
N LEU A 263 -13.26 3.86 4.73
CA LEU A 263 -12.16 4.09 5.65
C LEU A 263 -12.16 5.56 6.10
N GLU A 264 -12.41 5.80 7.39
CA GLU A 264 -12.45 7.13 7.99
C GLU A 264 -11.80 7.14 9.38
N GLY A 265 -11.27 8.30 9.78
CA GLY A 265 -10.69 8.52 11.11
C GLY A 265 -9.20 8.83 11.11
N SER A 266 -8.69 9.25 12.26
CA SER A 266 -7.29 9.68 12.45
C SER A 266 -6.27 8.53 12.35
N ARG A 267 -6.72 7.28 12.46
CA ARG A 267 -5.88 6.08 12.36
C ARG A 267 -5.70 5.59 10.92
N VAL A 268 -6.40 6.20 9.97
CA VAL A 268 -6.35 5.90 8.53
C VAL A 268 -5.44 6.91 7.84
N HIS A 269 -4.58 6.45 6.92
CA HIS A 269 -3.72 7.35 6.15
C HIS A 269 -4.56 8.32 5.30
N SER A 270 -4.11 9.58 5.20
CA SER A 270 -4.84 10.64 4.49
C SER A 270 -5.20 10.28 3.05
N SER A 271 -4.31 9.56 2.34
CA SER A 271 -4.49 9.17 0.94
C SER A 271 -5.53 8.07 0.69
N ILE A 272 -5.96 7.34 1.72
CA ILE A 272 -6.98 6.29 1.62
C ILE A 272 -8.25 6.63 2.39
N GLN A 273 -8.40 7.87 2.83
CA GLN A 273 -9.68 8.31 3.39
C GLN A 273 -10.78 8.19 2.34
N LYS A 274 -11.93 7.65 2.77
CA LYS A 274 -13.09 7.37 1.93
C LYS A 274 -12.84 6.35 0.81
N VAL A 275 -11.79 5.55 0.89
CA VAL A 275 -11.66 4.34 0.07
C VAL A 275 -12.61 3.29 0.65
N PRO A 276 -13.43 2.60 -0.18
CA PRO A 276 -14.34 1.58 0.32
C PRO A 276 -13.61 0.26 0.64
N ALA A 277 -14.09 -0.46 1.64
CA ALA A 277 -13.59 -1.76 2.07
C ALA A 277 -14.75 -2.76 2.18
N LEU A 278 -14.65 -3.89 1.48
CA LEU A 278 -15.58 -5.01 1.56
C LEU A 278 -15.10 -6.02 2.61
N VAL A 279 -15.96 -6.39 3.57
CA VAL A 279 -15.63 -7.33 4.64
C VAL A 279 -16.26 -8.70 4.38
N LEU A 280 -15.41 -9.73 4.36
CA LEU A 280 -15.79 -11.13 4.13
C LEU A 280 -15.38 -11.98 5.34
N ASP A 281 -16.37 -12.48 6.10
CA ASP A 281 -16.13 -13.26 7.31
C ASP A 281 -15.75 -14.71 6.98
N CYS A 282 -14.48 -15.07 7.18
CA CYS A 282 -13.88 -16.36 6.88
C CYS A 282 -13.76 -17.28 8.12
N GLU A 283 -14.73 -17.19 9.03
CA GLU A 283 -14.87 -17.95 10.28
C GLU A 283 -14.84 -19.49 10.07
N PRO A 284 -14.61 -20.32 11.11
CA PRO A 284 -13.86 -21.59 11.01
C PRO A 284 -14.48 -22.68 10.12
N ASN A 285 -15.75 -22.56 9.74
CA ASN A 285 -16.43 -23.57 8.93
C ASN A 285 -16.21 -23.41 7.42
N ILE A 286 -15.65 -22.28 6.99
CA ILE A 286 -15.46 -22.00 5.56
C ILE A 286 -14.08 -22.48 5.13
N ASP A 287 -14.06 -23.55 4.35
CA ASP A 287 -12.88 -24.00 3.61
C ASP A 287 -13.06 -23.69 2.13
N PHE A 288 -12.33 -22.69 1.64
CA PHE A 288 -12.30 -22.32 0.23
C PHE A 288 -11.72 -23.39 -0.70
N SER A 289 -11.39 -24.59 -0.23
CA SER A 289 -11.07 -25.71 -1.09
C SER A 289 -12.31 -26.52 -1.42
N TRP A 290 -13.20 -26.71 -0.44
CA TRP A 290 -14.34 -27.65 -0.50
C TRP A 290 -15.71 -26.96 -0.55
N ASP A 291 -15.83 -25.77 0.02
CA ASP A 291 -17.11 -25.04 0.09
C ASP A 291 -17.37 -24.26 -1.21
N ILE A 292 -17.99 -24.95 -2.17
CA ILE A 292 -18.32 -24.40 -3.49
C ILE A 292 -19.34 -23.26 -3.37
N GLU A 293 -20.26 -23.33 -2.41
CA GLU A 293 -21.30 -22.33 -2.23
C GLU A 293 -20.73 -21.03 -1.65
N ALA A 294 -19.88 -21.13 -0.63
CA ALA A 294 -19.16 -19.98 -0.09
C ALA A 294 -18.24 -19.32 -1.14
N LYS A 295 -17.53 -20.11 -1.96
CA LYS A 295 -16.73 -19.60 -3.08
C LYS A 295 -17.56 -18.76 -4.03
N ARG A 296 -18.69 -19.31 -4.54
CA ARG A 296 -19.57 -18.60 -5.47
C ARG A 296 -20.16 -17.34 -4.85
N LYS A 297 -20.59 -17.42 -3.60
CA LYS A 297 -21.12 -16.28 -2.86
C LYS A 297 -20.10 -15.14 -2.76
N TYR A 298 -18.86 -15.44 -2.37
CA TYR A 298 -17.82 -14.42 -2.26
C TYR A 298 -17.34 -13.89 -3.60
N ALA A 299 -17.25 -14.74 -4.63
CA ALA A 299 -16.99 -14.29 -5.99
C ALA A 299 -18.06 -13.28 -6.45
N LEU A 300 -19.33 -13.59 -6.21
CA LEU A 300 -20.45 -12.71 -6.53
C LEU A 300 -20.38 -11.40 -5.74
N GLN A 301 -20.04 -11.45 -4.45
CA GLN A 301 -19.87 -10.24 -3.62
C GLN A 301 -18.70 -9.37 -4.12
N VAL A 302 -17.57 -9.97 -4.50
CA VAL A 302 -16.42 -9.24 -5.09
C VAL A 302 -16.80 -8.63 -6.44
N ALA A 303 -17.52 -9.36 -7.31
CA ALA A 303 -17.99 -8.85 -8.59
C ALA A 303 -18.99 -7.68 -8.42
N LYS A 304 -19.90 -7.78 -7.44
CA LYS A 304 -20.82 -6.69 -7.08
C LYS A 304 -20.07 -5.48 -6.55
N PHE A 305 -19.08 -5.70 -5.70
CA PHE A 305 -18.22 -4.65 -5.17
C PHE A 305 -17.41 -3.96 -6.27
N PHE A 306 -16.87 -4.73 -7.23
CA PHE A 306 -16.23 -4.19 -8.43
C PHE A 306 -17.18 -3.29 -9.24
N GLY A 307 -18.41 -3.74 -9.50
CA GLY A 307 -19.42 -2.94 -10.18
C GLY A 307 -19.79 -1.65 -9.44
N PHE A 308 -19.85 -1.70 -8.10
CA PHE A 308 -20.07 -0.53 -7.26
C PHE A 308 -18.92 0.47 -7.34
N VAL A 309 -17.67 0.04 -7.15
CA VAL A 309 -16.50 0.94 -7.23
C VAL A 309 -16.31 1.50 -8.63
N LYS A 310 -16.62 0.72 -9.68
CA LYS A 310 -16.60 1.22 -11.06
C LYS A 310 -17.56 2.40 -11.24
N LYS A 311 -18.81 2.28 -10.78
CA LYS A 311 -19.79 3.38 -10.83
C LYS A 311 -19.33 4.61 -10.03
N LEU A 312 -18.76 4.42 -8.83
CA LEU A 312 -18.25 5.54 -8.03
C LEU A 312 -17.20 6.36 -8.79
N LYS A 313 -16.31 5.69 -9.52
CA LYS A 313 -15.29 6.35 -10.33
C LYS A 313 -15.85 7.04 -11.57
N GLU A 314 -16.87 6.46 -12.20
CA GLU A 314 -17.55 7.05 -13.36
C GLU A 314 -18.35 8.32 -13.01
N VAL A 315 -18.84 8.44 -11.77
CA VAL A 315 -19.60 9.62 -11.28
C VAL A 315 -18.67 10.72 -10.73
N SER A 316 -17.47 10.37 -10.27
CA SER A 316 -16.48 11.30 -9.71
C SER A 316 -15.55 12.08 -10.67
N PRO A 317 -15.61 12.04 -12.03
CA PRO A 317 -14.66 12.77 -12.87
C PRO A 317 -14.72 14.31 -12.76
N SER A 318 -15.80 14.87 -12.20
CA SER A 318 -16.10 16.31 -12.26
C SER A 318 -15.62 17.15 -11.06
N GLN A 319 -14.94 16.57 -10.07
CA GLN A 319 -14.47 17.33 -8.88
C GLN A 319 -12.96 17.57 -8.78
N ASN A 320 -12.15 17.08 -9.74
CA ASN A 320 -10.68 17.20 -9.67
C ASN A 320 -10.07 18.36 -10.49
N ILE A 321 -10.88 19.29 -11.02
CA ILE A 321 -10.36 20.42 -11.81
C ILE A 321 -10.01 21.65 -10.94
N ASP A 322 -10.61 21.81 -9.75
CA ASP A 322 -10.41 23.02 -8.92
C ASP A 322 -9.31 22.94 -7.84
N ALA A 323 -8.60 21.82 -7.73
CA ALA A 323 -7.46 21.70 -6.80
C ALA A 323 -6.09 22.04 -7.42
N LYS A 324 -6.02 22.26 -8.75
CA LYS A 324 -4.81 22.70 -9.46
C LYS A 324 -4.75 24.23 -9.58
N ALA A 325 -4.75 24.95 -8.45
CA ALA A 325 -4.49 26.38 -8.45
C ALA A 325 -3.93 26.89 -7.11
N LYS A 326 -2.99 26.18 -6.49
CA LYS A 326 -2.09 26.76 -5.48
C LYS A 326 -0.70 26.14 -5.59
N ASN A 327 0.11 26.69 -6.50
CA ASN A 327 1.57 26.55 -6.43
C ASN A 327 2.06 27.21 -5.13
N PRO A 328 2.77 26.51 -4.23
CA PRO A 328 3.73 27.20 -3.38
C PRO A 328 4.93 27.54 -4.27
N GLN A 329 5.12 28.84 -4.53
CA GLN A 329 6.36 29.32 -5.13
C GLN A 329 7.53 28.87 -4.24
N ILE A 330 8.36 27.97 -4.78
CA ILE A 330 9.67 27.65 -4.20
C ILE A 330 10.54 28.90 -4.40
N LEU A 331 10.63 29.72 -3.36
CA LEU A 331 11.64 30.76 -3.25
C LEU A 331 13.00 30.07 -3.08
N LEU A 332 13.75 29.98 -4.18
CA LEU A 332 15.18 29.69 -4.13
C LEU A 332 15.88 30.83 -3.37
N PRO A 333 16.76 30.54 -2.39
CA PRO A 333 17.54 31.58 -1.73
C PRO A 333 18.52 32.19 -2.75
N HIS A 334 18.38 33.49 -2.99
CA HIS A 334 19.41 34.26 -3.65
C HIS A 334 20.72 34.19 -2.85
N SER A 335 21.82 34.04 -3.58
CA SER A 335 23.20 34.04 -3.09
C SER A 335 23.46 35.10 -2.01
N GLY A 336 23.93 34.68 -0.83
CA GLY A 336 24.58 35.58 0.13
C GLY A 336 24.37 35.24 1.60
N GLY A 337 25.42 34.76 2.26
CA GLY A 337 25.64 34.89 3.71
C GLY A 337 24.86 33.96 4.64
N VAL A 338 25.59 33.02 5.27
CA VAL A 338 25.08 32.24 6.41
C VAL A 338 25.13 33.12 7.66
N PHE A 339 23.97 33.43 8.25
CA PHE A 339 23.87 34.01 9.59
C PHE A 339 23.35 32.93 10.56
N LEU A 340 24.12 32.64 11.61
CA LEU A 340 23.66 31.91 12.78
C LEU A 340 23.20 32.90 13.85
N HIS A 341 22.15 32.53 14.56
CA HIS A 341 21.51 33.31 15.61
C HIS A 341 22.28 33.18 16.95
N ASP A 342 23.57 33.50 16.95
CA ASP A 342 24.28 33.99 18.13
C ASP A 342 25.63 34.59 17.68
N GLY A 343 25.89 35.84 18.10
CA GLY A 343 26.90 36.73 17.51
C GLY A 343 28.37 36.40 17.84
N SER A 344 28.87 35.22 17.50
CA SER A 344 30.31 34.90 17.56
C SER A 344 30.82 34.19 16.29
N HIS A 345 31.85 34.76 15.67
CA HIS A 345 32.51 34.23 14.47
C HIS A 345 33.30 32.95 14.76
N PHE A 346 33.21 31.96 13.85
CA PHE A 346 34.14 30.82 13.80
C PHE A 346 35.51 31.30 13.29
N SER A 347 36.59 30.94 14.00
CA SER A 347 37.97 31.14 13.55
C SER A 347 38.34 30.11 12.47
N GLU A 348 38.84 30.56 11.33
CA GLU A 348 39.41 29.73 10.26
C GLU A 348 40.74 29.08 10.72
N SER A 349 40.66 27.95 11.41
CA SER A 349 41.81 27.06 11.62
C SER A 349 41.35 25.64 11.90
N GLY A 350 40.85 24.95 10.86
CA GLY A 350 40.35 23.58 11.03
C GLY A 350 40.01 22.83 9.75
N LEU A 351 40.67 23.14 8.63
CA LEU A 351 40.57 22.34 7.40
C LEU A 351 41.96 21.86 7.00
N LYS A 352 42.36 20.70 7.55
CA LYS A 352 43.35 19.83 6.90
C LYS A 352 42.62 18.55 6.48
N PRO A 353 42.74 18.10 5.21
CA PRO A 353 42.23 16.81 4.80
C PRO A 353 43.04 15.68 5.45
N LEU A 354 42.36 14.69 6.01
CA LEU A 354 42.96 13.39 6.33
C LEU A 354 43.25 12.67 5.02
N THR A 355 44.52 12.55 4.66
CA THR A 355 45.02 11.65 3.62
C THR A 355 44.91 10.20 4.08
N LEU A 356 44.26 9.36 3.26
CA LEU A 356 44.52 7.93 3.15
C LEU A 356 45.15 7.66 1.79
#